data_AF-A0A426K549-F1
#
_entry.id   AF-A0A426K549-F1
#
_cell.length_a   1.000
_cell.length_b   1.000
_cell.length_c   1.000
_cell.angle_alpha   90.00
_cell.angle_beta   90.00
_cell.angle_gamma   90.00
#
_symmetry.space_group_name_H-M   'P 1'
#
loop_
_entity.id
_entity.type
_entity.pdbx_description
1 polymer ?
#
loop_
_entity_poly.entity_id
_entity_poly.type
_entity_poly.pdbx_seq_one_letter_code
_entity_poly.pdbx_strand_id
1 'polypeptide(L)'
;MDRFVTFLRRQIDIDLELHSQARHDQETGTATHRCLVGPLRGFRECELKTRLLTQHRRCGTGEGPCDTLGTSYPPEDQRGCPTLALLALPYADRPGYAQRWRP
;
A
#
# COMPACT_ATOMS: atom_id res chain seq x y z
N MET A 1 -1.21 -10.91 -14.21
CA MET A 1 -0.48 -9.88 -13.45
C MET A 1 -1.49 -9.23 -12.50
N ASP A 2 -1.25 -9.28 -11.20
CA ASP A 2 -2.28 -9.07 -10.17
C ASP A 2 -2.73 -7.59 -10.10
N ARG A 3 -3.98 -7.32 -10.52
CA ARG A 3 -4.59 -5.98 -10.54
C ARG A 3 -4.57 -5.33 -9.16
N PHE A 4 -4.65 -6.13 -8.09
CA PHE A 4 -4.66 -5.65 -6.73
C PHE A 4 -3.29 -5.12 -6.29
N VAL A 5 -2.22 -5.88 -6.56
CA VAL A 5 -0.83 -5.44 -6.29
C VAL A 5 -0.47 -4.20 -7.11
N THR A 6 -0.90 -4.13 -8.37
CA THR A 6 -0.69 -2.93 -9.20
C THR A 6 -1.40 -1.72 -8.62
N PHE A 7 -2.61 -1.88 -8.11
CA PHE A 7 -3.33 -0.81 -7.41
C PHE A 7 -2.56 -0.33 -6.16
N LEU A 8 -2.12 -1.26 -5.30
CA LEU A 8 -1.38 -0.93 -4.08
C LEU A 8 -0.08 -0.18 -4.37
N ARG A 9 0.70 -0.63 -5.36
CA ARG A 9 1.92 0.07 -5.78
C ARG A 9 1.63 1.51 -6.21
N ARG A 10 0.62 1.69 -7.05
CA ARG A 10 0.20 3.02 -7.51
C ARG A 10 -0.20 3.93 -6.34
N GLN A 11 -0.89 3.43 -5.33
CA GLN A 11 -1.26 4.25 -4.17
C GLN A 11 -0.04 4.65 -3.34
N ILE A 12 0.93 3.76 -3.16
CA ILE A 12 2.17 4.10 -2.46
C ILE A 12 2.98 5.15 -3.24
N ASP A 13 3.02 5.06 -4.56
CA ASP A 13 3.70 6.05 -5.40
C ASP A 13 3.03 7.44 -5.27
N ILE A 14 1.70 7.49 -5.24
CA ILE A 14 0.94 8.73 -5.00
C ILE A 14 1.24 9.29 -3.61
N ASP A 15 1.22 8.46 -2.56
CA ASP A 15 1.55 8.90 -1.19
C ASP A 15 2.97 9.46 -1.12
N LEU A 16 3.92 8.82 -1.81
CA LEU A 16 5.32 9.26 -1.88
C LEU A 16 5.46 10.63 -2.55
N GLU A 17 4.72 10.87 -3.63
CA GLU A 17 4.69 12.16 -4.32
C GLU A 17 4.08 13.25 -3.42
N LEU A 18 2.97 12.95 -2.74
CA LEU A 18 2.34 13.87 -1.78
C LEU A 18 3.27 14.24 -0.62
N HIS A 19 4.01 13.27 -0.07
CA HIS A 19 5.00 13.53 0.98
C HIS A 19 6.21 14.32 0.46
N SER A 20 6.60 14.11 -0.79
CA SER A 20 7.67 14.89 -1.44
C SER A 20 7.26 16.36 -1.61
N GLN A 21 6.03 16.60 -2.08
CA GLN A 21 5.49 17.96 -2.18
C GLN A 21 5.38 18.62 -0.80
N ALA A 22 4.84 17.91 0.20
CA ALA A 22 4.71 18.44 1.56
C ALA A 22 6.06 18.78 2.19
N ARG A 23 7.12 18.00 1.90
CA ARG A 23 8.50 18.33 2.31
C ARG A 23 8.99 19.58 1.59
N HIS A 24 8.80 19.67 0.28
CA HIS A 24 9.23 20.84 -0.49
C HIS A 24 8.57 22.11 0.03
N ASP A 25 7.26 22.10 0.25
CA ASP A 25 6.51 23.25 0.77
C ASP A 25 6.98 23.67 2.17
N GLN A 26 7.44 22.72 3.00
CA GLN A 26 8.04 23.00 4.29
C GLN A 26 9.42 23.65 4.16
N GLU A 27 10.25 23.18 3.23
CA GLU A 27 11.60 23.70 2.98
C GLU A 27 11.57 25.11 2.36
N THR A 28 10.59 25.41 1.50
CA THR A 28 10.40 26.72 0.87
C THR A 28 9.59 27.70 1.71
N GLY A 29 8.99 27.24 2.81
CA GLY A 29 8.11 28.05 3.65
C GLY A 29 6.74 28.35 3.04
N THR A 30 6.34 27.63 1.98
CA THR A 30 5.04 27.78 1.31
C THR A 30 3.96 26.86 1.87
N ALA A 31 4.26 26.08 2.92
CA ALA A 31 3.31 25.15 3.53
C ALA A 31 2.09 25.88 4.11
N THR A 32 0.97 25.84 3.38
CA THR A 32 -0.31 26.42 3.80
C THR A 32 -0.94 25.66 4.98
N HIS A 33 -0.65 24.36 5.07
CA HIS A 33 -1.12 23.48 6.14
C HIS A 33 0.01 22.59 6.65
N ARG A 34 0.13 22.47 7.97
CA ARG A 34 1.03 21.49 8.57
C ARG A 34 0.42 20.10 8.40
N CYS A 35 1.08 19.24 7.64
CA CYS A 35 0.72 17.82 7.57
C CYS A 35 0.77 17.22 8.99
N LEU A 36 -0.30 16.54 9.41
CA LEU A 36 -0.38 15.90 10.73
C LEU A 36 0.66 14.77 10.86
N VAL A 37 1.04 14.17 9.73
CA VAL A 37 2.14 13.22 9.62
C VAL A 37 3.34 13.97 9.02
N GLY A 38 4.39 14.19 9.81
CA GLY A 38 5.60 14.83 9.28
C GLY A 38 6.17 14.05 8.07
N PRO A 39 6.72 14.72 7.05
CA PRO A 39 7.14 14.05 5.80
C PRO A 39 8.09 12.87 6.01
N LEU A 40 9.00 12.97 6.98
CA LEU A 40 9.89 11.87 7.36
C LEU A 40 9.15 10.59 7.79
N ARG A 41 8.05 10.72 8.53
CA ARG A 41 7.22 9.57 8.91
C ARG A 41 6.50 9.01 7.69
N GLY A 42 5.96 9.87 6.83
CA GLY A 42 5.32 9.48 5.58
C GLY A 42 6.22 8.66 4.64
N PHE A 43 7.46 9.10 4.45
CA PHE A 43 8.46 8.35 3.67
C PHE A 43 8.72 6.95 4.25
N ARG A 44 8.89 6.84 5.58
CA ARG A 44 9.09 5.54 6.25
C ARG A 44 7.87 4.63 6.11
N GLU A 45 6.67 5.17 6.19
CA GLU A 45 5.45 4.40 5.96
C GLU A 45 5.40 3.87 4.52
N CYS A 46 5.69 4.69 3.51
CA CYS A 46 5.75 4.25 2.12
C CYS A 46 6.81 3.16 1.91
N GLU A 47 8.00 3.35 2.48
CA GLU A 47 9.07 2.34 2.44
C GLU A 47 8.62 1.01 3.04
N LEU A 48 8.00 1.02 4.23
CA LEU A 48 7.52 -0.18 4.90
C LEU A 48 6.41 -0.88 4.10
N LYS A 49 5.46 -0.13 3.53
CA LYS A 49 4.41 -0.66 2.67
C LYS A 49 5.01 -1.34 1.42
N THR A 50 6.03 -0.75 0.79
CA THR A 50 6.75 -1.33 -0.36
C THR A 50 7.49 -2.62 0.01
N ARG A 51 8.14 -2.66 1.18
CA ARG A 51 8.80 -3.87 1.70
C ARG A 51 7.78 -4.98 1.95
N LEU A 52 6.62 -4.68 2.56
CA LEU A 52 5.53 -5.63 2.75
C LEU A 52 5.01 -6.18 1.42
N LEU A 53 4.76 -5.33 0.43
CA LEU A 53 4.38 -5.79 -0.92
C LEU A 53 5.40 -6.74 -1.53
N THR A 54 6.68 -6.47 -1.32
CA THR A 54 7.77 -7.31 -1.84
C THR A 54 7.84 -8.65 -1.14
N GLN A 55 7.73 -8.66 0.20
CA GLN A 55 7.74 -9.89 1.01
C GLN A 55 6.54 -10.78 0.71
N HIS A 56 5.38 -10.19 0.41
CA HIS A 56 4.14 -10.93 0.13
C HIS A 56 3.90 -11.19 -1.37
N ARG A 57 4.88 -10.92 -2.24
CA ARG A 57 4.74 -11.09 -3.71
C ARG A 57 4.45 -12.52 -4.17
N ARG A 58 4.76 -13.52 -3.33
CA ARG A 58 4.59 -14.96 -3.60
C ARG A 58 3.43 -15.59 -2.84
N CYS A 59 2.65 -14.82 -2.07
CA CYS A 59 1.48 -15.39 -1.41
C CYS A 59 0.45 -15.89 -2.43
N GLY A 60 -0.22 -16.99 -2.12
CA GLY A 60 -1.11 -17.73 -3.00
C GLY A 60 -0.40 -18.65 -3.99
N THR A 61 0.93 -18.81 -3.90
CA THR A 61 1.71 -19.69 -4.81
C THR A 61 2.24 -20.96 -4.15
N GLY A 62 2.06 -21.10 -2.83
CA GLY A 62 2.62 -22.16 -2.01
C GLY A 62 3.99 -21.82 -1.42
N GLU A 63 4.61 -20.71 -1.84
CA GLU A 63 5.94 -20.26 -1.39
C GLU A 63 5.90 -18.95 -0.58
N GLY A 64 4.72 -18.34 -0.42
CA GLY A 64 4.57 -17.08 0.29
C GLY A 64 4.49 -17.23 1.80
N PRO A 65 4.80 -16.16 2.56
CA PRO A 65 4.73 -16.18 4.02
C PRO A 65 3.31 -16.44 4.57
N CYS A 66 2.26 -16.13 3.80
CA CYS A 66 0.88 -16.44 4.19
C CYS A 66 0.48 -17.90 3.86
N ASP A 67 1.23 -18.55 2.98
CA ASP A 67 0.90 -19.89 2.45
C ASP A 67 1.29 -20.96 3.48
N THR A 68 2.41 -20.77 4.17
CA THR A 68 2.84 -21.62 5.30
C THR A 68 1.85 -21.67 6.46
N LEU A 69 0.97 -20.66 6.56
CA LEU A 69 -0.07 -20.57 7.59
C LEU A 69 -1.44 -21.05 7.08
N GLY A 70 -1.58 -21.36 5.79
CA GLY A 70 -2.87 -21.73 5.17
C GLY A 70 -3.88 -20.57 5.14
N THR A 71 -3.43 -19.32 5.23
CA THR A 71 -4.31 -18.13 5.34
C THR A 71 -4.39 -17.32 4.04
N SER A 72 -3.76 -17.75 2.95
CA SER A 72 -3.87 -17.10 1.65
C SER A 72 -5.28 -17.27 1.06
N TYR A 73 -5.82 -16.21 0.45
CA TYR A 73 -7.02 -16.34 -0.36
C TYR A 73 -6.70 -17.13 -1.64
N PRO A 74 -7.67 -17.87 -2.19
CA PRO A 74 -7.43 -18.58 -3.43
C PRO A 74 -7.24 -17.59 -4.60
N PRO A 75 -6.50 -17.96 -5.66
CA PRO A 75 -6.12 -17.03 -6.73
C PRO A 75 -7.30 -16.29 -7.41
N GLU A 76 -8.46 -16.94 -7.51
CA GLU A 76 -9.70 -16.39 -8.08
C GLU A 76 -10.27 -15.20 -7.32
N ASP A 77 -9.92 -15.07 -6.04
CA ASP A 77 -10.40 -14.02 -5.14
C ASP A 77 -9.74 -12.65 -5.47
N GLN A 78 -8.55 -12.66 -6.09
CA GLN A 78 -7.78 -11.46 -6.44
C GLN A 78 -7.36 -10.59 -5.25
N ARG A 79 -7.82 -10.90 -4.03
CA ARG A 79 -7.33 -10.32 -2.76
C ARG A 79 -5.90 -10.75 -2.43
N GLY A 80 -5.46 -11.89 -2.96
CA GLY A 80 -4.11 -12.43 -2.74
C GLY A 80 -3.91 -12.92 -1.31
N CYS A 81 -3.29 -12.10 -0.44
CA CYS A 81 -3.07 -12.42 0.97
C CYS A 81 -3.83 -11.46 1.90
N PRO A 82 -4.39 -11.92 3.05
CA PRO A 82 -5.03 -11.07 4.07
C PRO A 82 -4.19 -9.87 4.50
N THR A 83 -2.88 -10.02 4.63
CA THR A 83 -1.98 -8.90 4.95
C THR A 83 -2.05 -7.80 3.89
N LEU A 84 -2.10 -8.16 2.60
CA LEU A 84 -2.22 -7.18 1.52
C LEU A 84 -3.63 -6.57 1.46
N ALA A 85 -4.67 -7.35 1.75
CA ALA A 85 -6.04 -6.85 1.89
C ALA A 85 -6.14 -5.79 3.00
N LEU A 86 -5.52 -6.03 4.16
CA LEU A 86 -5.42 -5.05 5.25
C LEU A 86 -4.58 -3.82 4.85
N LEU A 87 -3.48 -4.03 4.12
CA LEU A 87 -2.63 -2.94 3.61
C LEU A 87 -3.39 -1.99 2.66
N ALA A 88 -4.42 -2.50 1.97
CA ALA A 88 -5.23 -1.74 1.03
C ALA A 88 -6.36 -0.93 1.67
N LEU A 89 -6.74 -1.23 2.92
CA LEU A 89 -7.86 -0.57 3.61
C LEU A 89 -7.74 0.97 3.68
N PRO A 90 -6.56 1.57 3.90
CA PRO A 90 -6.42 3.04 3.87
C PRO A 90 -6.73 3.68 2.51
N TYR A 91 -6.84 2.86 1.45
CA TYR A 91 -7.12 3.30 0.09
C TYR A 91 -8.52 2.92 -0.39
N ALA A 92 -9.41 2.46 0.50
CA ALA A 92 -10.74 1.98 0.14
C ALA A 92 -11.66 3.04 -0.49
N ASP A 93 -11.36 4.32 -0.24
CA ASP A 93 -12.02 5.50 -0.80
C ASP A 93 -11.37 6.01 -2.10
N ARG A 94 -10.23 5.44 -2.51
CA ARG A 94 -9.47 5.90 -3.66
C ARG A 94 -10.06 5.36 -4.98
N PRO A 95 -10.08 6.18 -6.05
CA PRO A 95 -10.47 5.71 -7.37
C PRO A 95 -9.65 4.49 -7.81
N GLY A 96 -10.34 3.47 -8.32
CA GLY A 96 -9.73 2.21 -8.76
C GLY A 96 -9.68 1.12 -7.69
N TYR A 97 -10.03 1.41 -6.43
CA TYR A 97 -10.28 0.39 -5.42
C TYR A 97 -11.54 -0.43 -5.79
N ALA A 98 -11.43 -1.75 -5.80
CA ALA A 98 -12.57 -2.64 -6.03
C ALA A 98 -13.13 -3.15 -4.70
N GLN A 99 -14.45 -3.06 -4.48
CA GLN A 99 -15.10 -3.48 -3.22
C GLN A 99 -14.79 -4.92 -2.81
N ARG A 100 -14.64 -5.83 -3.79
CA ARG A 100 -14.23 -7.23 -3.56
C ARG A 100 -12.86 -7.38 -2.88
N TRP A 101 -12.02 -6.34 -2.89
CA TRP A 101 -10.71 -6.37 -2.23
C TRP A 101 -10.79 -6.12 -0.72
N ARG A 102 -11.95 -5.69 -0.23
CA ARG A 102 -12.18 -5.51 1.20
C ARG A 102 -12.13 -6.88 1.90
N PRO A 103 -11.43 -7.02 3.04
CA PRO A 103 -11.41 -8.24 3.83
C PRO A 103 -12.81 -8.72 4.20
#